data_AF-A0A024VMK0-F1
#
_entry.id   AF-A0A024VMK0-F1
#
_cell.length_a   1.000
_cell.length_b   1.000
_cell.length_c   1.000
_cell.angle_alpha   90.00
_cell.angle_beta   90.00
_cell.angle_gamma   90.00
#
_symmetry.space_group_name_H-M   'P 1'
#
loop_
_entity.id
_entity.type
_entity.pdbx_description
1 polymer ?
#
loop_
_entity_poly.entity_id
_entity_poly.type
_entity_poly.pdbx_seq_one_letter_code
_entity_poly.pdbx_strand_id
1 'polypeptide(L)'
;MASYVGREAPYFKAEAVFADNTFGEVNLHDFIGKKYVLLYFYPLDFTFVCPSEIIALDKALDAFKERNVELIGCSVDSKYTHLAWKKTPLTKGGIGNIQHTLISDITKSISRSYNVLFGDSVSLRAFVLIDKQGVVQHLLVNNLAIGRSVEEVLRIIDAVQHHEQHGDVCPANWKKGKVAMKPSEEGALSYYISLVLCFFFGIISVGFKVVRLNVEQALPKTEDTNIFKSLVLFKNNSYRMLLSFVIYSWDYLLMLIVMTFNVGLFVAVVLGLSFGFFIFGNKFVSSKKCSPDDLDVHKEFTADPACCGC
;
A
#
# COMPACT_ATOMS: atom_id res chain seq x y z
N MET A 1 -31.43 1.92 -6.68
CA MET A 1 -30.36 1.89 -7.70
C MET A 1 -29.72 0.53 -7.60
N ALA A 2 -29.86 -0.33 -8.61
CA ALA A 2 -29.27 -1.67 -8.56
C ALA A 2 -27.76 -1.53 -8.79
N SER A 3 -26.95 -2.08 -7.89
CA SER A 3 -25.52 -2.16 -8.08
C SER A 3 -25.21 -3.12 -9.24
N TYR A 4 -24.38 -2.69 -10.20
CA TYR A 4 -23.88 -3.56 -11.26
C TYR A 4 -22.78 -4.51 -10.78
N VAL A 5 -22.21 -4.24 -9.60
CA VAL A 5 -21.14 -5.08 -9.03
C VAL A 5 -21.65 -6.51 -8.84
N GLY A 6 -20.89 -7.47 -9.36
CA GLY A 6 -21.23 -8.90 -9.37
C GLY A 6 -22.20 -9.31 -10.50
N ARG A 7 -22.52 -8.43 -11.44
CA ARG A 7 -23.36 -8.72 -12.61
C ARG A 7 -22.59 -8.45 -13.90
N GLU A 8 -23.07 -9.03 -15.00
CA GLU A 8 -22.58 -8.71 -16.34
C GLU A 8 -22.68 -7.20 -16.61
N ALA A 9 -21.59 -6.65 -17.15
CA ALA A 9 -21.48 -5.25 -17.47
C ALA A 9 -22.44 -4.88 -18.61
N PRO A 10 -23.19 -3.77 -18.51
CA PRO A 10 -24.01 -3.29 -19.60
C PRO A 10 -23.21 -3.18 -20.91
N TYR A 11 -23.71 -3.83 -21.95
CA TYR A 11 -23.09 -3.82 -23.26
C TYR A 11 -22.95 -2.39 -23.80
N PHE A 12 -21.83 -2.13 -24.48
CA PHE A 12 -21.67 -0.92 -25.29
C PHE A 12 -20.88 -1.20 -26.56
N LYS A 13 -21.21 -0.38 -27.57
CA LYS A 13 -20.54 -0.27 -28.85
C LYS A 13 -20.50 1.20 -29.21
N ALA A 14 -19.31 1.76 -29.35
CA ALA A 14 -19.13 3.20 -29.43
C ALA A 14 -18.03 3.59 -30.41
N GLU A 15 -18.21 4.71 -31.09
CA GLU A 15 -17.11 5.32 -31.83
C GLU A 15 -16.07 5.88 -30.88
N ALA A 16 -14.81 5.81 -31.27
CA ALA A 16 -13.68 6.13 -30.40
C ALA A 16 -12.56 6.88 -31.14
N VAL A 17 -11.70 7.52 -30.35
CA VAL A 17 -10.38 7.98 -30.76
C VAL A 17 -9.35 7.08 -30.09
N PHE A 18 -8.52 6.43 -30.91
CA PHE A 18 -7.47 5.54 -30.42
C PHE A 18 -6.17 6.29 -30.06
N ALA A 19 -5.22 5.55 -29.49
CA ALA A 19 -3.90 6.06 -29.08
C ALA A 19 -3.16 6.77 -30.24
N ASP A 20 -3.26 6.21 -31.45
CA ASP A 20 -2.65 6.71 -32.68
C ASP A 20 -3.41 7.89 -33.33
N ASN A 21 -4.44 8.41 -32.66
CA ASN A 21 -5.31 9.49 -33.13
C ASN A 21 -6.19 9.13 -34.33
N THR A 22 -6.35 7.85 -34.65
CA THR A 22 -7.32 7.38 -35.63
C THR A 22 -8.71 7.24 -35.00
N PHE A 23 -9.73 7.30 -35.85
CA PHE A 23 -11.09 6.97 -35.45
C PHE A 23 -11.37 5.49 -35.70
N GLY A 24 -12.13 4.89 -34.81
CA GLY A 24 -12.70 3.58 -35.04
C GLY A 24 -13.81 3.29 -34.06
N GLU A 25 -14.03 2.01 -33.80
CA GLU A 25 -15.15 1.54 -33.00
C GLU A 25 -14.63 0.59 -31.92
N VAL A 26 -15.17 0.73 -30.72
CA VAL A 26 -14.86 -0.12 -29.57
C VAL A 26 -16.12 -0.88 -29.19
N ASN A 27 -15.96 -2.19 -29.04
CA ASN A 27 -17.01 -3.09 -28.57
C ASN A 27 -16.51 -3.77 -27.29
N LEU A 28 -17.31 -3.72 -26.22
CA LEU A 28 -16.96 -4.37 -24.95
C LEU A 28 -16.65 -5.86 -25.12
N HIS A 29 -17.36 -6.56 -26.00
CA HIS A 29 -17.16 -7.99 -26.26
C HIS A 29 -15.78 -8.34 -26.80
N ASP A 30 -15.06 -7.39 -27.41
CA ASP A 30 -13.74 -7.66 -27.98
C ASP A 30 -12.68 -7.96 -26.90
N PHE A 31 -12.93 -7.50 -25.66
CA PHE A 31 -12.05 -7.67 -24.50
C PHE A 31 -12.40 -8.89 -23.67
N ILE A 32 -13.64 -9.38 -23.72
CA ILE A 32 -14.11 -10.52 -22.96
C ILE A 32 -13.29 -11.76 -23.33
N GLY A 33 -12.84 -12.49 -22.30
CA GLY A 33 -11.94 -13.63 -22.39
C GLY A 33 -10.46 -13.26 -22.57
N LYS A 34 -10.12 -11.99 -22.82
CA LYS A 34 -8.75 -11.56 -23.16
C LYS A 34 -8.14 -10.63 -22.13
N LYS A 35 -8.85 -9.57 -21.74
CA LYS A 35 -8.34 -8.50 -20.86
C LYS A 35 -9.39 -8.06 -19.85
N TYR A 36 -8.94 -7.51 -18.72
CA TYR A 36 -9.82 -6.68 -17.90
C TYR A 36 -10.06 -5.35 -18.62
N VAL A 37 -11.16 -4.69 -18.31
CA VAL A 37 -11.45 -3.34 -18.81
C VAL A 37 -11.65 -2.41 -17.62
N LEU A 38 -10.87 -1.32 -17.57
CA LEU A 38 -11.17 -0.18 -16.71
C LEU A 38 -11.85 0.88 -17.57
N LEU A 39 -13.19 0.90 -17.52
CA LEU A 39 -14.01 1.93 -18.15
C LEU A 39 -14.16 3.09 -17.17
N TYR A 40 -13.69 4.27 -17.55
CA TYR A 40 -13.83 5.46 -16.74
C TYR A 40 -14.67 6.54 -17.42
N PHE A 41 -15.67 7.03 -16.68
CA PHE A 41 -16.51 8.14 -17.13
C PHE A 41 -15.98 9.46 -16.62
N TYR A 42 -16.09 10.51 -17.43
CA TYR A 42 -15.81 11.87 -17.02
C TYR A 42 -16.85 12.83 -17.63
N PRO A 43 -17.14 13.98 -16.99
CA PRO A 43 -18.28 14.82 -17.40
C PRO A 43 -18.23 15.36 -18.82
N LEU A 44 -17.17 16.10 -19.15
CA LEU A 44 -17.00 16.82 -20.41
C LEU A 44 -15.51 17.07 -20.72
N ASP A 45 -15.20 17.08 -22.01
CA ASP A 45 -13.95 17.58 -22.59
C ASP A 45 -13.78 19.10 -22.31
N PHE A 46 -12.53 19.58 -22.35
CA PHE A 46 -12.17 20.99 -22.15
C PHE A 46 -12.68 21.61 -20.83
N THR A 47 -12.71 20.81 -19.77
CA THR A 47 -13.02 21.26 -18.39
C THR A 47 -11.80 21.18 -17.47
N PHE A 48 -11.98 21.38 -16.16
CA PHE A 48 -10.87 21.64 -15.23
C PHE A 48 -10.29 20.38 -14.56
N VAL A 49 -11.12 19.54 -13.95
CA VAL A 49 -10.67 18.32 -13.23
C VAL A 49 -10.48 17.13 -14.16
N CYS A 50 -11.26 17.04 -15.25
CA CYS A 50 -11.15 15.93 -16.21
C CYS A 50 -9.73 15.75 -16.80
N PRO A 51 -9.01 16.80 -17.25
CA PRO A 51 -7.68 16.59 -17.83
C PRO A 51 -6.67 16.05 -16.81
N SER A 52 -6.77 16.43 -15.53
CA SER A 52 -5.83 15.91 -14.52
C SER A 52 -6.00 14.40 -14.30
N GLU A 53 -7.24 13.89 -14.29
CA GLU A 53 -7.51 12.45 -14.18
C GLU A 53 -7.03 11.69 -15.41
N ILE A 54 -7.36 12.17 -16.61
CA ILE A 54 -7.00 11.52 -17.88
C ILE A 54 -5.48 11.43 -18.03
N ILE A 55 -4.76 12.52 -17.74
CA ILE A 55 -3.29 12.57 -17.79
C ILE A 55 -2.67 11.67 -16.72
N ALA A 56 -3.24 11.62 -15.50
CA ALA A 56 -2.73 10.76 -14.44
C ALA A 56 -2.89 9.28 -14.78
N LEU A 57 -4.03 8.89 -15.37
CA LEU A 57 -4.26 7.54 -15.86
C LEU A 57 -3.31 7.17 -17.01
N ASP A 58 -3.09 8.10 -17.94
CA ASP A 58 -2.17 7.90 -19.06
C ASP A 58 -0.71 7.70 -18.60
N LYS A 59 -0.25 8.48 -17.62
CA LYS A 59 1.08 8.29 -17.01
C LYS A 59 1.23 6.91 -16.34
N ALA A 60 0.14 6.32 -15.88
CA ALA A 60 0.12 4.99 -15.27
C ALA A 60 -0.20 3.87 -16.28
N LEU A 61 -0.26 4.16 -17.58
CA LEU A 61 -0.68 3.21 -18.61
C LEU A 61 0.13 1.91 -18.60
N ASP A 62 1.44 1.98 -18.36
CA ASP A 62 2.30 0.79 -18.30
C ASP A 62 1.94 -0.11 -17.10
N ALA A 63 1.50 0.46 -15.98
CA ALA A 63 1.04 -0.30 -14.82
C ALA A 63 -0.28 -1.04 -15.11
N PHE A 64 -1.17 -0.46 -15.93
CA PHE A 64 -2.38 -1.14 -16.41
C PHE A 64 -2.05 -2.26 -17.41
N LYS A 65 -1.11 -2.01 -18.34
CA LYS A 65 -0.64 -3.02 -19.30
C LYS A 65 0.00 -4.23 -18.61
N GLU A 66 0.83 -4.00 -17.60
CA GLU A 66 1.44 -5.07 -16.78
C GLU A 66 0.37 -5.97 -16.14
N ARG A 67 -0.78 -5.38 -15.77
CA ARG A 67 -1.94 -6.08 -15.19
C ARG A 67 -2.90 -6.61 -16.24
N ASN A 68 -2.58 -6.52 -17.53
CA ASN A 68 -3.46 -6.92 -18.63
C ASN A 68 -4.86 -6.25 -18.56
N VAL A 69 -4.88 -4.95 -18.25
CA VAL A 69 -6.08 -4.11 -18.21
C VAL A 69 -6.09 -3.15 -19.37
N GLU A 70 -7.19 -3.12 -20.12
CA GLU A 70 -7.47 -2.10 -21.13
C GLU A 70 -8.09 -0.87 -20.45
N LEU A 71 -7.51 0.31 -20.71
CA LEU A 71 -8.00 1.57 -20.16
C LEU A 71 -8.84 2.31 -21.21
N ILE A 72 -10.10 2.59 -20.88
CA ILE A 72 -11.06 3.22 -21.82
C ILE A 72 -11.74 4.40 -21.12
N GLY A 73 -11.56 5.60 -21.66
CA GLY A 73 -12.27 6.80 -21.20
C GLY A 73 -13.58 6.99 -21.94
N CYS A 74 -14.60 7.52 -21.28
CA CYS A 74 -15.92 7.78 -21.85
C CYS A 74 -16.47 9.12 -21.38
N SER A 75 -16.96 9.94 -22.31
CA SER A 75 -17.82 11.08 -22.00
C SER A 75 -18.91 11.23 -23.06
N VAL A 76 -19.83 12.18 -22.84
CA VAL A 76 -20.91 12.49 -23.77
C VAL A 76 -20.47 13.33 -24.98
N ASP A 77 -19.18 13.67 -25.07
CA ASP A 77 -18.63 14.45 -26.17
C ASP A 77 -18.45 13.61 -27.44
N SER A 78 -18.32 14.29 -28.59
CA SER A 78 -18.07 13.63 -29.87
C SER A 78 -16.62 13.15 -29.99
N LYS A 79 -16.38 12.10 -30.79
CA LYS A 79 -15.01 11.67 -31.17
C LYS A 79 -14.16 12.80 -31.77
N TYR A 80 -14.78 13.78 -32.44
CA TYR A 80 -14.08 14.93 -32.99
C TYR A 80 -13.58 15.87 -31.89
N THR A 81 -14.38 16.06 -30.84
CA THR A 81 -14.01 16.84 -29.65
C THR A 81 -12.82 16.19 -28.95
N HIS A 82 -12.87 14.86 -28.75
CA HIS A 82 -11.76 14.11 -28.15
C HIS A 82 -10.46 14.29 -28.94
N LEU A 83 -10.50 14.14 -30.26
CA LEU A 83 -9.32 14.31 -31.11
C LEU A 83 -8.78 15.76 -31.05
N ALA A 84 -9.66 16.76 -31.06
CA ALA A 84 -9.25 18.15 -30.89
C ALA A 84 -8.60 18.39 -29.52
N TRP A 85 -9.11 17.75 -28.47
CA TRP A 85 -8.57 17.87 -27.12
C TRP A 85 -7.20 17.20 -26.97
N LYS A 86 -7.02 16.02 -27.58
CA LYS A 86 -5.71 15.34 -27.69
C LYS A 86 -4.67 16.20 -28.42
N LYS A 87 -5.08 16.92 -29.46
CA LYS A 87 -4.20 17.85 -30.20
C LYS A 87 -3.89 19.14 -29.45
N THR A 88 -4.65 19.45 -28.39
CA THR A 88 -4.44 20.66 -27.60
C THR A 88 -3.32 20.44 -26.57
N PRO A 89 -2.31 21.32 -26.48
CA PRO A 89 -1.27 21.21 -25.46
C PRO A 89 -1.79 21.39 -24.03
N LEU A 90 -1.11 20.78 -23.06
CA LEU A 90 -1.47 20.87 -21.63
C LEU A 90 -1.49 22.33 -21.13
N THR A 91 -0.57 23.17 -21.62
CA THR A 91 -0.49 24.60 -21.28
C THR A 91 -1.72 25.41 -21.74
N LYS A 92 -2.55 24.84 -22.61
CA LYS A 92 -3.79 25.44 -23.11
C LYS A 92 -5.05 24.68 -22.62
N GLY A 93 -4.93 23.88 -21.55
CA GLY A 93 -6.03 23.09 -21.00
C GLY A 93 -6.37 21.84 -21.81
N GLY A 94 -5.46 21.40 -22.69
CA GLY A 94 -5.57 20.14 -23.40
C GLY A 94 -5.09 18.94 -22.60
N ILE A 95 -5.28 17.75 -23.14
CA ILE A 95 -4.76 16.49 -22.56
C ILE A 95 -3.48 16.00 -23.24
N GLY A 96 -3.08 16.62 -24.35
CA GLY A 96 -1.96 16.15 -25.16
C GLY A 96 -2.21 14.78 -25.80
N ASN A 97 -1.17 14.21 -26.41
CA ASN A 97 -1.29 12.94 -27.12
C ASN A 97 -1.31 11.73 -26.16
N ILE A 98 -2.39 11.58 -25.41
CA ILE A 98 -2.61 10.40 -24.55
C ILE A 98 -2.59 9.11 -25.39
N GLN A 99 -2.13 8.03 -24.76
CA GLN A 99 -1.84 6.75 -25.40
C GLN A 99 -2.89 5.66 -25.13
N HIS A 100 -4.09 6.06 -24.71
CA HIS A 100 -5.22 5.17 -24.50
C HIS A 100 -6.49 5.69 -25.19
N THR A 101 -7.51 4.85 -25.21
CA THR A 101 -8.72 5.07 -26.02
C THR A 101 -9.75 5.94 -25.31
N LEU A 102 -10.38 6.86 -26.05
CA LEU A 102 -11.54 7.64 -25.60
C LEU A 102 -12.75 7.30 -26.48
N ILE A 103 -13.83 6.81 -25.87
CA ILE A 103 -15.11 6.52 -26.53
C ILE A 103 -16.08 7.68 -26.38
N SER A 104 -16.85 7.91 -27.45
CA SER A 104 -17.87 8.94 -27.54
C SER A 104 -19.25 8.36 -27.22
N ASP A 105 -19.86 8.83 -26.14
CA ASP A 105 -21.24 8.50 -25.76
C ASP A 105 -22.20 9.63 -26.11
N ILE A 106 -22.19 10.07 -27.38
CA ILE A 106 -23.01 11.20 -27.84
C ILE A 106 -24.52 10.98 -27.63
N THR A 107 -24.96 9.71 -27.64
CA THR A 107 -26.35 9.32 -27.38
C THR A 107 -26.70 9.26 -25.90
N LYS A 108 -25.69 9.36 -25.02
CA LYS A 108 -25.78 9.22 -23.56
C LYS A 108 -26.29 7.85 -23.09
N SER A 109 -26.33 6.87 -24.00
CA SER A 109 -26.89 5.55 -23.74
C SER A 109 -25.98 4.73 -22.85
N ILE A 110 -24.66 4.89 -22.97
CA ILE A 110 -23.66 4.18 -22.17
C ILE A 110 -23.66 4.74 -20.75
N SER A 111 -23.60 6.06 -20.60
CA SER A 111 -23.67 6.74 -19.31
C SER A 111 -24.98 6.41 -18.58
N ARG A 112 -26.09 6.29 -19.32
CA ARG A 112 -27.38 5.87 -18.78
C ARG A 112 -27.38 4.40 -18.38
N SER A 113 -26.83 3.50 -19.21
CA SER A 113 -26.81 2.06 -18.93
C SER A 113 -25.94 1.75 -17.71
N TYR A 114 -24.87 2.50 -17.47
CA TYR A 114 -24.05 2.38 -16.26
C TYR A 114 -24.59 3.20 -15.06
N ASN A 115 -25.76 3.85 -15.19
CA ASN A 115 -26.37 4.69 -14.15
C ASN A 115 -25.47 5.83 -13.63
N VAL A 116 -24.62 6.38 -14.50
CA VAL A 116 -23.70 7.49 -14.16
C VAL A 116 -24.10 8.80 -14.83
N LEU A 117 -25.12 8.80 -15.69
CA LEU A 117 -25.64 10.02 -16.30
C LEU A 117 -26.36 10.91 -15.27
N PHE A 118 -25.93 12.16 -15.16
CA PHE A 118 -26.44 13.16 -14.24
C PHE A 118 -27.31 14.21 -14.96
N GLY A 119 -28.56 14.36 -14.51
CA GLY A 119 -29.49 15.37 -15.03
C GLY A 119 -29.71 15.29 -16.54
N ASP A 120 -29.65 14.08 -17.12
CA ASP A 120 -29.71 13.84 -18.57
C ASP A 120 -28.69 14.65 -19.41
N SER A 121 -27.62 15.12 -18.76
CA SER A 121 -26.67 16.08 -19.34
C SER A 121 -25.30 15.46 -19.56
N VAL A 122 -24.59 15.13 -18.48
CA VAL A 122 -23.18 14.70 -18.42
C VAL A 122 -23.03 13.49 -17.52
N SER A 123 -21.96 12.71 -17.65
CA SER A 123 -21.66 11.63 -16.71
C SER A 123 -21.00 12.13 -15.42
N LEU A 124 -21.31 11.50 -14.30
CA LEU A 124 -20.52 11.58 -13.07
C LEU A 124 -19.13 10.97 -13.28
N ARG A 125 -18.22 11.21 -12.32
CA ARG A 125 -16.86 10.66 -12.37
C ARG A 125 -16.88 9.22 -11.86
N ALA A 126 -16.93 8.25 -12.76
CA ALA A 126 -17.05 6.85 -12.37
C ALA A 126 -15.93 5.95 -12.89
N PHE A 127 -15.40 5.06 -12.06
CA PHE A 127 -14.58 3.93 -12.49
C PHE A 127 -15.43 2.66 -12.46
N VAL A 128 -15.38 1.90 -13.56
CA VAL A 128 -15.99 0.59 -13.68
C VAL A 128 -14.91 -0.40 -14.06
N LEU A 129 -14.56 -1.29 -13.14
CA LEU A 129 -13.65 -2.39 -13.42
C LEU A 129 -14.46 -3.61 -13.83
N ILE A 130 -14.23 -4.08 -15.05
CA ILE A 130 -14.88 -5.24 -15.66
C ILE A 130 -13.82 -6.33 -15.80
N ASP A 131 -14.15 -7.54 -15.34
CA ASP A 131 -13.27 -8.69 -15.45
C ASP A 131 -13.25 -9.32 -16.84
N LYS A 132 -12.42 -10.37 -17.00
CA LYS A 132 -12.31 -11.12 -18.25
C LYS A 132 -13.60 -11.88 -18.59
N GLN A 133 -14.50 -12.10 -17.65
CA GLN A 133 -15.79 -12.76 -17.86
C GLN A 133 -16.89 -11.75 -18.22
N GLY A 134 -16.57 -10.45 -18.21
CA GLY A 134 -17.52 -9.37 -18.49
C GLY A 134 -18.36 -8.99 -17.28
N VAL A 135 -17.96 -9.40 -16.07
CA VAL A 135 -18.64 -9.06 -14.83
C VAL A 135 -18.02 -7.81 -14.21
N VAL A 136 -18.84 -6.90 -13.72
CA VAL A 136 -18.37 -5.70 -13.01
C VAL A 136 -17.89 -6.11 -11.62
N GLN A 137 -16.61 -5.94 -11.35
CA GLN A 137 -15.99 -6.26 -10.05
C GLN A 137 -15.91 -5.05 -9.12
N HIS A 138 -15.84 -3.85 -9.67
CA HIS A 138 -15.75 -2.63 -8.88
C HIS A 138 -16.42 -1.45 -9.58
N LEU A 139 -17.17 -0.66 -8.82
CA LEU A 139 -17.78 0.59 -9.25
C LEU A 139 -17.48 1.66 -8.19
N LEU A 140 -16.81 2.73 -8.61
CA LEU A 140 -16.60 3.94 -7.81
C LEU A 140 -17.26 5.10 -8.53
N VAL A 141 -18.05 5.91 -7.82
CA VAL A 141 -18.70 7.10 -8.38
C VAL A 141 -18.45 8.29 -7.47
N ASN A 142 -17.75 9.30 -8.02
CA ASN A 142 -17.54 10.59 -7.37
C ASN A 142 -18.45 11.65 -7.99
N ASN A 143 -18.81 12.64 -7.17
CA ASN A 143 -19.46 13.85 -7.65
C ASN A 143 -18.48 14.69 -8.52
N LEU A 144 -19.00 15.62 -9.31
CA LEU A 144 -18.29 16.33 -10.38
C LEU A 144 -17.02 17.07 -9.93
N ALA A 145 -16.98 17.53 -8.69
CA ALA A 145 -15.88 18.31 -8.13
C ALA A 145 -14.73 17.47 -7.55
N ILE A 146 -14.90 16.16 -7.39
CA ILE A 146 -13.97 15.30 -6.64
C ILE A 146 -13.26 14.34 -7.62
N GLY A 147 -11.96 14.57 -7.83
CA GLY A 147 -11.12 13.67 -8.63
C GLY A 147 -10.92 12.29 -7.98
N ARG A 148 -10.59 11.30 -8.79
CA ARG A 148 -10.32 9.91 -8.38
C ARG A 148 -8.82 9.64 -8.19
N SER A 149 -8.48 8.62 -7.41
CA SER A 149 -7.10 8.17 -7.22
C SER A 149 -6.74 7.03 -8.18
N VAL A 150 -5.61 7.19 -8.86
CA VAL A 150 -5.03 6.15 -9.73
C VAL A 150 -4.41 5.03 -8.88
N GLU A 151 -3.80 5.35 -7.73
CA GLU A 151 -3.23 4.31 -6.87
C GLU A 151 -4.31 3.38 -6.32
N GLU A 152 -5.48 3.94 -5.97
CA GLU A 152 -6.57 3.13 -5.44
C GLU A 152 -7.16 2.19 -6.48
N VAL A 153 -7.36 2.64 -7.72
CA VAL A 153 -7.87 1.74 -8.77
C VAL A 153 -6.86 0.65 -9.11
N LEU A 154 -5.55 0.94 -9.12
CA LEU A 154 -4.50 -0.07 -9.30
C LEU A 154 -4.50 -1.08 -8.14
N ARG A 155 -4.69 -0.63 -6.90
CA ARG A 155 -4.80 -1.49 -5.71
C ARG A 155 -6.02 -2.43 -5.81
N ILE A 156 -7.16 -1.91 -6.28
CA ILE A 156 -8.37 -2.70 -6.49
C ILE A 156 -8.17 -3.74 -7.60
N ILE A 157 -7.54 -3.38 -8.72
CA ILE A 157 -7.20 -4.34 -9.79
C ILE A 157 -6.34 -5.47 -9.24
N ASP A 158 -5.29 -5.14 -8.47
CA ASP A 158 -4.42 -6.13 -7.84
C ASP A 158 -5.21 -7.07 -6.91
N ALA A 159 -6.19 -6.55 -6.16
CA ALA A 159 -7.00 -7.33 -5.23
C ALA A 159 -7.95 -8.29 -5.95
N VAL A 160 -8.63 -7.81 -7.00
CA VAL A 160 -9.52 -8.63 -7.84
C VAL A 160 -8.74 -9.77 -8.50
N GLN A 161 -7.60 -9.44 -9.11
CA GLN A 161 -6.75 -10.44 -9.76
C GLN A 161 -6.18 -11.46 -8.78
N HIS A 162 -5.80 -11.02 -7.57
CA HIS A 162 -5.33 -11.92 -6.53
C HIS A 162 -6.42 -12.91 -6.10
N HIS A 163 -7.65 -12.42 -5.87
CA HIS A 163 -8.79 -13.26 -5.52
C HIS A 163 -9.11 -14.29 -6.62
N GLU A 164 -9.16 -13.86 -7.88
CA GLU A 164 -9.43 -14.77 -9.01
C GLU A 164 -8.35 -15.85 -9.17
N GLN A 165 -7.09 -15.54 -8.87
CA GLN A 165 -5.97 -16.48 -9.01
C GLN A 165 -5.84 -17.46 -7.84
N HIS A 166 -6.11 -17.02 -6.61
CA HIS A 166 -5.80 -17.79 -5.40
C HIS A 166 -7.04 -18.25 -4.63
N GLY A 167 -8.21 -17.64 -4.87
CA GLY A 167 -9.43 -17.84 -4.08
C GLY A 167 -9.41 -17.14 -2.72
N ASP A 168 -8.33 -16.44 -2.38
CA ASP A 168 -8.18 -15.71 -1.12
C ASP A 168 -8.98 -14.40 -1.14
N VAL A 169 -9.48 -13.97 0.02
CA VAL A 169 -10.10 -12.66 0.21
C VAL A 169 -9.07 -11.64 0.68
N CYS A 170 -9.16 -10.43 0.15
CA CYS A 170 -8.25 -9.34 0.46
C CYS A 170 -8.80 -8.48 1.62
N PRO A 171 -8.11 -8.39 2.77
CA PRO A 171 -8.54 -7.55 3.89
C PRO A 171 -8.58 -6.05 3.57
N ALA A 172 -9.11 -5.24 4.49
CA ALA A 172 -9.08 -3.80 4.38
C ALA A 172 -7.65 -3.27 4.17
N ASN A 173 -7.48 -2.30 3.26
CA ASN A 173 -6.20 -1.71 2.88
C ASN A 173 -5.16 -2.71 2.32
N TRP A 174 -5.59 -3.88 1.87
CA TRP A 174 -4.69 -4.86 1.25
C TRP A 174 -4.02 -4.28 0.00
N LYS A 175 -2.74 -4.60 -0.17
CA LYS A 175 -1.90 -4.25 -1.33
C LYS A 175 -1.22 -5.51 -1.84
N LYS A 176 -0.85 -5.54 -3.13
CA LYS A 176 -0.11 -6.66 -3.72
C LYS A 176 1.13 -6.99 -2.88
N GLY A 177 1.32 -8.28 -2.62
CA GLY A 177 2.37 -8.76 -1.73
C GLY A 177 2.06 -8.59 -0.24
N LYS A 178 0.82 -8.24 0.17
CA LYS A 178 0.34 -8.31 1.56
C LYS A 178 -0.45 -9.61 1.83
N VAL A 179 -0.51 -10.07 3.09
CA VAL A 179 -1.15 -11.34 3.48
C VAL A 179 -2.64 -11.21 3.20
N ALA A 180 -3.14 -12.09 2.34
CA ALA A 180 -4.56 -12.29 2.12
C ALA A 180 -5.10 -13.35 3.10
N MET A 181 -6.42 -13.51 3.15
CA MET A 181 -7.09 -14.41 4.09
C MET A 181 -7.86 -15.47 3.31
N LYS A 182 -7.80 -16.72 3.72
CA LYS A 182 -8.68 -17.75 3.15
C LYS A 182 -10.13 -17.51 3.61
N PRO A 183 -11.14 -17.63 2.73
CA PRO A 183 -12.55 -17.44 3.09
C PRO A 183 -13.10 -18.64 3.89
N SER A 184 -12.53 -18.91 5.06
CA SER A 184 -12.99 -19.92 6.02
C SER A 184 -12.78 -19.43 7.45
N GLU A 185 -13.52 -20.00 8.40
CA GLU A 185 -13.35 -19.68 9.83
C GLU A 185 -11.92 -19.96 10.31
N GLU A 186 -11.34 -21.09 9.88
CA GLU A 186 -9.95 -21.44 10.15
C GLU A 186 -8.96 -20.45 9.51
N GLY A 187 -9.26 -20.00 8.29
CA GLY A 187 -8.47 -18.99 7.57
C GLY A 187 -8.44 -17.67 8.31
N ALA A 188 -9.59 -17.19 8.76
CA ALA A 188 -9.69 -15.99 9.59
C ALA A 188 -8.96 -16.15 10.92
N LEU A 189 -9.13 -17.29 11.61
CA LEU A 189 -8.46 -17.57 12.88
C LEU A 189 -6.93 -17.58 12.71
N SER A 190 -6.43 -18.25 11.66
CA SER A 190 -4.99 -18.31 11.36
C SER A 190 -4.39 -16.93 11.13
N TYR A 191 -5.13 -16.04 10.46
CA TYR A 191 -4.75 -14.64 10.27
C TYR A 191 -4.64 -13.90 11.61
N TYR A 192 -5.66 -13.98 12.48
CA TYR A 192 -5.63 -13.31 13.78
C TYR A 192 -4.60 -13.91 14.75
N ILE A 193 -4.43 -15.23 14.77
CA ILE A 193 -3.37 -15.91 15.54
C ILE A 193 -2.00 -15.39 15.11
N SER A 194 -1.77 -15.21 13.81
CA SER A 194 -0.51 -14.65 13.31
C SER A 194 -0.25 -13.24 13.84
N LEU A 195 -1.30 -12.38 13.93
CA LEU A 195 -1.18 -11.07 14.58
C LEU A 195 -0.84 -11.18 16.07
N VAL A 196 -1.51 -12.08 16.80
CA VAL A 196 -1.29 -12.28 18.23
C VAL A 196 0.12 -12.81 18.51
N LEU A 197 0.59 -13.78 17.73
CA LEU A 197 1.96 -14.29 17.82
C LEU A 197 3.00 -13.18 17.59
N CYS A 198 2.77 -12.29 16.63
CA CYS A 198 3.66 -11.15 16.39
C CYS A 198 3.69 -10.15 17.55
N PHE A 199 2.54 -9.89 18.19
CA PHE A 199 2.47 -9.10 19.42
C PHE A 199 3.33 -9.73 20.53
N PHE A 200 3.19 -11.03 20.76
CA PHE A 200 3.99 -11.75 21.76
C PHE A 200 5.48 -11.76 21.44
N PHE A 201 5.86 -11.99 20.17
CA PHE A 201 7.26 -11.91 19.75
C PHE A 201 7.86 -10.52 19.97
N GLY A 202 7.06 -9.46 19.81
CA GLY A 202 7.44 -8.09 20.20
C GLY A 202 7.75 -7.96 21.69
N ILE A 203 6.91 -8.51 22.58
CA ILE A 203 7.17 -8.51 24.03
C ILE A 203 8.46 -9.29 24.35
N ILE A 204 8.68 -10.44 23.71
CA ILE A 204 9.87 -11.27 23.91
C ILE A 204 11.15 -10.51 23.54
N SER A 205 11.14 -9.68 22.49
CA SER A 205 12.29 -8.82 22.15
C SER A 205 12.69 -7.91 23.31
N VAL A 206 11.72 -7.29 24.00
CA VAL A 206 12.00 -6.48 25.20
C VAL A 206 12.51 -7.36 26.33
N GLY A 207 11.94 -8.55 26.51
CA GLY A 207 12.41 -9.55 27.48
C GLY A 207 13.89 -9.89 27.31
N PHE A 208 14.36 -10.15 26.09
CA PHE A 208 15.78 -10.41 25.83
C PHE A 208 16.67 -9.23 26.23
N LYS A 209 16.24 -8.00 25.96
CA LYS A 209 16.98 -6.78 26.35
C LYS A 209 17.07 -6.64 27.87
N VAL A 210 16.01 -7.02 28.59
CA VAL A 210 15.99 -7.03 30.07
C VAL A 210 16.90 -8.11 30.64
N VAL A 211 16.90 -9.31 30.05
CA VAL A 211 17.83 -10.38 30.44
C VAL A 211 19.27 -9.93 30.24
N ARG A 212 19.58 -9.31 29.10
CA ARG A 212 20.92 -8.74 28.86
C ARG A 212 21.32 -7.77 29.96
N LEU A 213 20.46 -6.84 30.34
CA LEU A 213 20.75 -5.90 31.44
C LEU A 213 21.03 -6.62 32.78
N ASN A 214 20.19 -7.59 33.15
CA ASN A 214 20.38 -8.31 34.41
C ASN A 214 21.68 -9.12 34.40
N VAL A 215 22.03 -9.74 33.27
CA VAL A 215 23.30 -10.46 33.13
C VAL A 215 24.47 -9.48 33.22
N GLU A 216 24.42 -8.34 32.52
CA GLU A 216 25.47 -7.32 32.57
C GLU A 216 25.71 -6.79 33.99
N GLN A 217 24.64 -6.64 34.80
CA GLN A 217 24.75 -6.25 36.21
C GLN A 217 25.32 -7.36 37.11
N ALA A 218 25.11 -8.63 36.76
CA ALA A 218 25.57 -9.78 37.52
C ALA A 218 26.99 -10.23 37.16
N LEU A 219 27.55 -9.78 36.03
CA LEU A 219 28.92 -10.13 35.63
C LEU A 219 29.94 -9.54 36.62
N PRO A 220 30.98 -10.31 37.00
CA PRO A 220 32.03 -9.84 37.89
C PRO A 220 32.80 -8.66 37.29
N LYS A 221 33.05 -7.62 38.11
CA LYS A 221 33.86 -6.46 37.72
C LYS A 221 35.35 -6.79 37.83
N THR A 222 36.16 -6.30 36.90
CA THR A 222 37.61 -6.44 36.88
C THR A 222 38.23 -5.11 36.47
N GLU A 223 39.37 -4.76 37.07
CA GLU A 223 40.16 -3.56 36.71
C GLU A 223 41.14 -3.85 35.56
N ASP A 224 41.31 -5.13 35.19
CA ASP A 224 42.18 -5.52 34.09
C ASP A 224 41.61 -5.04 32.75
N THR A 225 42.45 -4.34 31.98
CA THR A 225 42.11 -3.87 30.63
C THR A 225 42.53 -4.84 29.52
N ASN A 226 43.36 -5.83 29.84
CA ASN A 226 43.90 -6.79 28.87
C ASN A 226 43.05 -8.07 28.75
N ILE A 227 42.31 -8.17 27.65
CA ILE A 227 41.41 -9.30 27.32
C ILE A 227 42.14 -10.64 27.28
N PHE A 228 43.39 -10.68 26.79
CA PHE A 228 44.16 -11.92 26.65
C PHE A 228 44.85 -12.38 27.94
N LYS A 229 44.86 -11.56 29.00
CA LYS A 229 45.41 -11.91 30.31
C LYS A 229 44.33 -12.22 31.35
N SER A 230 43.18 -11.55 31.27
CA SER A 230 42.09 -11.72 32.23
C SER A 230 41.05 -12.72 31.70
N LEU A 231 41.03 -13.93 32.27
CA LEU A 231 40.03 -14.95 31.99
C LEU A 231 38.60 -14.44 32.27
N VAL A 232 38.46 -13.57 33.27
CA VAL A 232 37.20 -12.95 33.67
C VAL A 232 36.71 -11.99 32.58
N LEU A 233 37.59 -11.12 32.07
CA LEU A 233 37.25 -10.18 31.00
C LEU A 233 36.87 -10.91 29.70
N PHE A 234 37.62 -11.96 29.34
CA PHE A 234 37.32 -12.80 28.18
C PHE A 234 35.95 -13.47 28.28
N LYS A 235 35.63 -14.05 29.45
CA LYS A 235 34.34 -14.72 29.69
C LYS A 235 33.18 -13.72 29.68
N ASN A 236 33.35 -12.54 30.30
CA ASN A 236 32.36 -11.47 30.29
C ASN A 236 32.07 -10.97 28.86
N ASN A 237 33.11 -10.74 28.04
CA ASN A 237 32.96 -10.31 26.66
C ASN A 237 32.30 -11.40 25.80
N SER A 238 32.60 -12.68 26.05
CA SER A 238 31.94 -13.80 25.37
C SER A 238 30.43 -13.84 25.64
N TYR A 239 30.01 -13.63 26.89
CA TYR A 239 28.58 -13.55 27.24
C TYR A 239 27.89 -12.34 26.60
N ARG A 240 28.54 -11.16 26.59
CA ARG A 240 28.02 -9.95 25.94
C ARG A 240 27.84 -10.14 24.43
N MET A 241 28.82 -10.76 23.78
CA MET A 241 28.78 -11.05 22.36
C MET A 241 27.63 -12.00 22.03
N LEU A 242 27.49 -13.10 22.78
CA LEU A 242 26.44 -14.09 22.55
C LEU A 242 25.03 -13.50 22.76
N LEU A 243 24.82 -12.75 23.85
CA LEU A 243 23.54 -12.09 24.13
C LEU A 243 23.20 -11.05 23.06
N SER A 244 24.18 -10.24 22.63
CA SER A 244 23.99 -9.26 21.58
C SER A 244 23.66 -9.92 20.24
N PHE A 245 24.34 -11.02 19.91
CA PHE A 245 24.06 -11.80 18.70
C PHE A 245 22.62 -12.32 18.68
N VAL A 246 22.14 -12.88 19.80
CA VAL A 246 20.74 -13.35 19.92
C VAL A 246 19.74 -12.20 19.77
N ILE A 247 19.97 -11.08 20.46
CA ILE A 247 19.08 -9.91 20.40
C ILE A 247 19.03 -9.33 18.98
N TYR A 248 20.18 -9.10 18.34
CA TYR A 248 20.20 -8.53 17.00
C TYR A 248 19.61 -9.49 15.97
N SER A 249 19.85 -10.79 16.08
CA SER A 249 19.23 -11.78 15.21
C SER A 249 17.70 -11.79 15.36
N TRP A 250 17.21 -11.68 16.59
CA TRP A 250 15.77 -11.63 16.89
C TRP A 250 15.11 -10.33 16.42
N ASP A 251 15.74 -9.19 16.69
CA ASP A 251 15.26 -7.88 16.26
C ASP A 251 15.27 -7.77 14.73
N TYR A 252 16.26 -8.34 14.06
CA TYR A 252 16.31 -8.40 12.60
C TYR A 252 15.21 -9.31 12.02
N LEU A 253 14.96 -10.46 12.65
CA LEU A 253 13.84 -11.32 12.28
C LEU A 253 12.50 -10.60 12.43
N LEU A 254 12.27 -9.91 13.56
CA LEU A 254 11.09 -9.09 13.79
C LEU A 254 10.98 -7.96 12.77
N MET A 255 12.09 -7.28 12.46
CA MET A 255 12.12 -6.25 11.43
C MET A 255 11.73 -6.82 10.06
N LEU A 256 12.25 -7.98 9.67
CA LEU A 256 11.85 -8.65 8.42
C LEU A 256 10.36 -9.00 8.41
N ILE A 257 9.82 -9.50 9.53
CA ILE A 257 8.39 -9.81 9.69
C ILE A 257 7.54 -8.53 9.52
N VAL A 258 7.97 -7.41 10.13
CA VAL A 258 7.29 -6.11 10.04
C VAL A 258 7.38 -5.51 8.63
N MET A 259 8.56 -5.56 8.01
CA MET A 259 8.77 -5.03 6.66
C MET A 259 7.98 -5.81 5.62
N THR A 260 7.80 -7.11 5.83
CA THR A 260 7.06 -7.95 4.90
C THR A 260 5.56 -7.67 4.94
N PHE A 261 4.89 -7.40 6.09
CA PHE A 261 3.41 -7.42 6.09
C PHE A 261 2.64 -6.47 7.01
N ASN A 262 1.47 -6.07 6.47
CA ASN A 262 0.23 -5.52 7.05
C ASN A 262 0.34 -4.45 8.18
N VAL A 263 -0.43 -3.36 8.06
CA VAL A 263 -0.57 -2.34 9.12
C VAL A 263 -0.94 -2.97 10.47
N GLY A 264 -1.77 -4.00 10.48
CA GLY A 264 -2.13 -4.73 11.69
C GLY A 264 -0.95 -5.45 12.35
N LEU A 265 -0.02 -6.01 11.56
CA LEU A 265 1.18 -6.66 12.07
C LEU A 265 2.18 -5.64 12.63
N PHE A 266 2.36 -4.52 11.91
CA PHE A 266 3.16 -3.40 12.38
C PHE A 266 2.63 -2.87 13.72
N VAL A 267 1.33 -2.61 13.83
CA VAL A 267 0.69 -2.15 15.06
C VAL A 267 0.83 -3.19 16.17
N ALA A 268 0.65 -4.48 15.88
CA ALA A 268 0.84 -5.55 16.86
C ALA A 268 2.28 -5.58 17.41
N VAL A 269 3.29 -5.49 16.55
CA VAL A 269 4.69 -5.48 16.99
C VAL A 269 5.02 -4.21 17.78
N VAL A 270 4.59 -3.03 17.32
CA VAL A 270 4.81 -1.75 18.04
C VAL A 270 4.13 -1.78 19.40
N LEU A 271 2.86 -2.20 19.48
CA LEU A 271 2.15 -2.33 20.76
C LEU A 271 2.82 -3.37 21.66
N GLY A 272 3.28 -4.50 21.13
CA GLY A 272 4.01 -5.50 21.88
C GLY A 272 5.32 -4.96 22.47
N LEU A 273 6.09 -4.20 21.68
CA LEU A 273 7.30 -3.52 22.13
C LEU A 273 7.01 -2.46 23.19
N SER A 274 6.02 -1.58 22.97
CA SER A 274 5.62 -0.54 23.91
C SER A 274 5.09 -1.13 25.23
N PHE A 275 4.28 -2.19 25.15
CA PHE A 275 3.75 -2.88 26.32
C PHE A 275 4.85 -3.64 27.08
N GLY A 276 5.74 -4.32 26.36
CA GLY A 276 6.93 -4.92 26.94
C GLY A 276 7.78 -3.86 27.66
N PHE A 277 7.98 -2.70 27.05
CA PHE A 277 8.70 -1.60 27.68
C PHE A 277 7.94 -1.02 28.88
N PHE A 278 6.62 -0.97 28.87
CA PHE A 278 5.86 -0.56 30.05
C PHE A 278 6.05 -1.53 31.23
N ILE A 279 5.97 -2.85 30.97
CA ILE A 279 6.13 -3.86 32.01
C ILE A 279 7.57 -3.91 32.54
N PHE A 280 8.55 -3.86 31.64
CA PHE A 280 9.95 -4.12 31.99
C PHE A 280 10.85 -2.87 32.00
N GLY A 281 10.36 -1.72 31.55
CA GLY A 281 11.09 -0.46 31.35
C GLY A 281 11.72 0.08 32.63
N ASN A 282 11.06 -0.11 33.77
CA ASN A 282 11.58 0.31 35.08
C ASN A 282 12.94 -0.34 35.42
N LYS A 283 13.27 -1.50 34.82
CA LYS A 283 14.59 -2.15 35.00
C LYS A 283 15.70 -1.50 34.17
N PHE A 284 15.38 -0.81 33.07
CA PHE A 284 16.34 -0.03 32.30
C PHE A 284 16.78 1.24 33.07
N VAL A 285 15.90 1.79 33.92
CA VAL A 285 16.16 3.01 34.72
C VAL A 285 17.00 2.73 35.98
N SER A 286 17.11 1.47 36.43
CA SER A 286 17.71 1.12 37.74
C SER A 286 19.23 0.89 37.73
N SER A 287 19.95 1.22 36.65
CA SER A 287 21.43 1.17 36.64
C SER A 287 22.03 2.35 37.45
N LYS A 288 21.93 2.24 38.79
CA LYS A 288 22.61 2.96 39.89
C LYS A 288 22.93 4.46 39.73
N LYS A 289 22.34 5.23 40.65
CA LYS A 289 22.84 6.50 41.25
C LYS A 289 24.34 6.75 41.02
N CYS A 290 24.67 7.77 40.25
CA CYS A 290 25.94 8.47 40.40
C CYS A 290 26.02 9.08 41.80
N SER A 291 27.13 8.87 42.48
CA SER A 291 27.50 9.59 43.71
C SER A 291 27.61 11.09 43.39
N PRO A 292 27.30 12.02 44.32
CA PRO A 292 27.37 13.47 44.06
C PRO A 292 28.79 14.02 43.80
N ASP A 293 29.84 13.22 43.94
CA ASP A 293 31.24 13.70 43.96
C ASP A 293 31.97 13.71 42.61
N ASP A 294 31.33 13.34 41.50
CA ASP A 294 31.98 13.26 40.16
C ASP A 294 31.53 14.37 39.17
N LEU A 295 31.14 15.55 39.67
CA LEU A 295 30.92 16.74 38.84
C LEU A 295 32.22 17.54 38.67
N ASP A 296 33.17 17.00 37.91
CA ASP A 296 34.29 17.79 37.39
C ASP A 296 34.04 18.11 35.90
N VAL A 297 33.62 19.36 35.65
CA VAL A 297 32.98 19.85 34.41
C VAL A 297 33.99 20.08 33.26
N HIS A 298 35.23 19.59 33.36
CA HIS A 298 36.30 19.99 32.44
C HIS A 298 37.17 18.87 31.84
N LYS A 299 36.69 17.63 31.73
CA LYS A 299 37.36 16.63 30.87
C LYS A 299 36.53 16.27 29.64
N GLU A 300 36.93 16.95 28.57
CA GLU A 300 36.49 16.86 27.19
C GLU A 300 36.27 15.43 26.69
N PHE A 301 35.04 15.21 26.28
CA PHE A 301 34.53 14.07 25.52
C PHE A 301 35.12 14.07 24.10
N THR A 302 36.01 13.11 23.83
CA THR A 302 36.15 12.52 22.50
C THR A 302 35.95 11.01 22.62
N ALA A 303 34.99 10.49 21.84
CA ALA A 303 34.72 9.09 21.50
C ALA A 303 34.22 8.12 22.60
N ASP A 304 32.90 7.96 22.77
CA ASP A 304 32.06 6.90 22.18
C ASP A 304 30.67 6.81 22.88
N PRO A 305 29.59 6.40 22.20
CA PRO A 305 28.23 6.85 22.47
C PRO A 305 27.46 5.81 23.28
N ALA A 306 27.57 5.86 24.59
CA ALA A 306 26.73 5.05 25.48
C ALA A 306 26.39 5.78 26.79
N CYS A 307 26.16 7.09 26.71
CA CYS A 307 25.49 7.91 27.72
C CYS A 307 25.16 9.29 27.11
N CYS A 308 24.14 9.37 26.24
CA CYS A 308 23.43 10.63 25.90
C CYS A 308 22.15 10.29 25.12
N GLY A 309 21.03 10.79 25.59
CA GLY A 309 19.72 10.70 24.94
C GLY A 309 18.59 10.73 25.96
N CYS A 310 18.08 11.92 26.22
CA CYS A 310 16.68 12.12 26.62
C CYS A 310 15.73 11.37 25.69
#